data_AF-A0AAX0R117-F1
#
_entry.id   AF-A0AAX0R117-F1
#
_cell.length_a   1.000
_cell.length_b   1.000
_cell.length_c   1.000
_cell.angle_alpha   90.00
_cell.angle_beta   90.00
_cell.angle_gamma   90.00
#
_symmetry.space_group_name_H-M   'P 1'
#
loop_
_entity.id
_entity.type
_entity.pdbx_description
1 polymer ?
#
loop_
_entity_poly.entity_id
_entity_poly.type
_entity_poly.pdbx_seq_one_letter_code
_entity_poly.pdbx_strand_id
1 'polypeptide(L)'
;MAERRDFDASEFADHLPAMTDDELFRLMQDLEKESDDVAIEARETSDSFAKIVLVETAIEDRFPGQLLAPYKEWQQRRTAV
;
A
#
# COMPACT_ATOMS: atom_id res chain seq x y z
N MET A 1 -6.45 -11.91 -25.87
CA MET A 1 -6.85 -10.71 -25.12
C MET A 1 -6.56 -11.03 -23.68
N ALA A 2 -5.50 -10.47 -23.09
CA ALA A 2 -5.26 -10.67 -21.66
C ALA A 2 -6.42 -10.01 -20.92
N GLU A 3 -7.18 -10.77 -20.13
CA GLU A 3 -8.09 -10.19 -19.15
C GLU A 3 -7.27 -9.19 -18.33
N ARG A 4 -7.53 -7.90 -18.55
CA ARG A 4 -7.15 -6.88 -17.58
C ARG A 4 -7.86 -7.33 -16.32
N ARG A 5 -7.11 -7.92 -15.39
CA ARG A 5 -7.64 -8.34 -14.11
C ARG A 5 -8.01 -7.05 -13.42
N ASP A 6 -9.27 -6.63 -13.55
CA ASP A 6 -9.83 -5.51 -12.81
C ASP A 6 -9.44 -5.75 -11.35
N PHE A 7 -8.60 -4.87 -10.81
CA PHE A 7 -8.18 -4.96 -9.43
C PHE A 7 -9.42 -4.85 -8.55
N ASP A 8 -9.73 -5.93 -7.83
CA ASP A 8 -10.83 -5.92 -6.87
C ASP A 8 -10.37 -5.23 -5.59
N ALA A 9 -10.66 -3.93 -5.52
CA ALA A 9 -10.36 -3.11 -4.35
C ALA A 9 -11.03 -3.62 -3.07
N SER A 10 -12.21 -4.25 -3.17
CA SER A 10 -12.93 -4.77 -2.01
C SER A 10 -12.25 -6.01 -1.48
N GLU A 11 -11.95 -6.99 -2.35
CA GLU A 11 -11.22 -8.20 -1.96
C GLU A 11 -9.88 -7.85 -1.32
N PHE A 12 -9.14 -6.92 -1.92
CA PHE A 12 -7.87 -6.46 -1.37
C PHE A 12 -8.05 -5.84 0.02
N ALA A 13 -9.03 -4.96 0.21
CA ALA A 13 -9.31 -4.34 1.50
C ALA A 13 -9.72 -5.36 2.57
N ASP A 14 -10.49 -6.39 2.22
CA ASP A 14 -10.89 -7.46 3.13
C ASP A 14 -9.69 -8.28 3.65
N HIS A 15 -8.61 -8.36 2.88
CA HIS A 15 -7.38 -9.04 3.30
C HIS A 15 -6.47 -8.19 4.18
N LEU A 16 -6.55 -6.85 4.10
CA LEU A 16 -5.68 -5.96 4.87
C LEU A 16 -5.77 -6.20 6.38
N PRO A 17 -6.95 -6.31 7.03
CA PRO A 17 -7.05 -6.58 8.46
C PRO A 17 -6.40 -7.88 8.94
N ALA A 18 -6.23 -8.87 8.07
CA ALA A 18 -5.60 -10.14 8.41
C ALA A 18 -4.06 -10.07 8.46
N MET A 19 -3.47 -9.02 7.87
CA MET A 19 -2.01 -8.81 7.85
C MET A 19 -1.53 -8.24 9.19
N THR A 20 -0.32 -8.56 9.62
CA THR A 20 0.34 -7.89 10.74
C THR A 20 0.73 -6.45 10.37
N ASP A 21 1.08 -5.63 11.36
CA ASP A 21 1.49 -4.24 11.11
C ASP A 21 2.75 -4.16 10.24
N ASP A 22 3.75 -5.00 10.52
CA ASP A 22 4.96 -5.11 9.69
C ASP A 22 4.69 -5.57 8.25
N GLU A 23 3.68 -6.41 8.04
CA GLU A 23 3.28 -6.84 6.70
C GLU A 23 2.56 -5.72 5.95
N LEU A 24 1.66 -5.00 6.63
CA LEU A 24 0.97 -3.84 6.08
C LEU A 24 1.94 -2.72 5.69
N PHE A 25 2.93 -2.45 6.56
CA PHE A 25 3.97 -1.46 6.28
C PHE A 25 4.92 -1.87 5.15
N ARG A 26 5.28 -3.17 5.05
CA ARG A 26 6.04 -3.67 3.90
C ARG A 26 5.26 -3.52 2.60
N LEU A 27 3.98 -3.88 2.62
CA LEU A 27 3.11 -3.74 1.47
C LEU A 27 3.00 -2.28 1.02
N MET A 28 2.81 -1.33 1.95
CA MET A 28 2.84 0.11 1.64
C MET A 28 4.15 0.51 0.94
N GLN A 29 5.29 0.08 1.50
CA GLN A 29 6.60 0.41 0.95
C GLN A 29 6.83 -0.16 -0.45
N ASP A 30 6.38 -1.39 -0.69
CA ASP A 30 6.53 -2.04 -2.00
C ASP A 30 5.62 -1.37 -3.04
N LEU A 31 4.40 -0.98 -2.66
CA LEU A 31 3.48 -0.25 -3.52
C LEU A 31 3.98 1.17 -3.87
N GLU A 32 4.57 1.87 -2.90
CA GLU A 32 5.20 3.17 -3.14
C GLU A 32 6.34 3.05 -4.17
N LYS A 33 7.21 2.04 -4.02
CA LYS A 33 8.29 1.76 -4.99
C LYS A 33 7.75 1.36 -6.36
N GLU A 34 6.75 0.49 -6.40
CA GLU A 34 6.10 0.09 -7.64
C GLU A 34 5.50 1.31 -8.34
N SER A 35 4.86 2.21 -7.60
CA SER A 35 4.29 3.44 -8.16
C SER A 35 5.34 4.42 -8.71
N ASP A 36 6.57 4.41 -8.15
CA ASP A 36 7.70 5.23 -8.59
C ASP A 36 8.41 4.63 -9.81
N ASP A 37 8.49 3.29 -9.89
CA ASP A 37 9.14 2.55 -10.98
C ASP A 37 8.22 2.40 -12.22
N VAL A 38 6.90 2.51 -12.04
CA VAL A 38 5.94 2.45 -13.15
C VAL A 38 6.17 3.61 -14.12
N ALA A 39 6.51 3.26 -15.35
CA ALA A 39 6.63 4.20 -16.47
C ALA A 39 5.35 5.04 -16.60
N ILE A 40 5.51 6.34 -16.87
CA ILE A 40 4.40 7.32 -16.93
C ILE A 40 3.26 6.84 -17.85
N GLU A 41 3.57 6.12 -18.93
CA GLU A 41 2.59 5.59 -19.89
C GLU A 41 1.76 4.41 -19.36
N ALA A 42 2.27 3.66 -18.37
CA ALA A 42 1.56 2.56 -17.70
C ALA A 42 0.89 2.99 -16.38
N ARG A 43 1.15 4.23 -15.94
CA ARG A 43 0.63 4.78 -14.68
C ARG A 43 -0.88 4.92 -14.65
N GLU A 44 -1.52 5.21 -15.79
CA GLU A 44 -2.99 5.29 -15.90
C GLU A 44 -3.67 3.92 -15.79
N THR A 45 -2.95 2.83 -16.04
CA THR A 45 -3.45 1.46 -15.89
C THR A 45 -2.95 0.78 -14.63
N SER A 46 -2.18 1.48 -13.81
CA SER A 46 -1.57 0.89 -12.62
C SER A 46 -2.48 1.05 -11.41
N ASP A 47 -2.88 -0.07 -10.83
CA ASP A 47 -3.70 -0.10 -9.62
C ASP A 47 -2.91 0.24 -8.35
N SER A 48 -1.60 0.53 -8.45
CA SER A 48 -0.73 0.81 -7.30
C SER A 48 -1.25 2.00 -6.48
N PHE A 49 -1.76 3.06 -7.12
CA PHE A 49 -2.34 4.20 -6.40
C PHE A 49 -3.61 3.84 -5.63
N ALA A 50 -4.49 3.01 -6.22
CA ALA A 50 -5.69 2.55 -5.54
C ALA A 50 -5.33 1.65 -4.34
N LYS A 51 -4.35 0.76 -4.50
CA LYS A 51 -3.83 -0.08 -3.41
C LYS A 51 -3.19 0.74 -2.30
N ILE A 52 -2.41 1.77 -2.63
CA ILE A 52 -1.81 2.69 -1.66
C ILE A 52 -2.90 3.29 -0.77
N VAL A 53 -3.94 3.88 -1.36
CA VAL A 53 -5.04 4.51 -0.59
C VAL A 53 -5.74 3.52 0.34
N LEU A 54 -5.94 2.27 -0.10
CA LEU A 54 -6.54 1.22 0.73
C LEU A 54 -5.63 0.84 1.90
N VAL A 55 -4.32 0.73 1.66
CA VAL A 55 -3.33 0.46 2.71
C VAL A 55 -3.23 1.62 3.68
N GLU A 56 -3.22 2.87 3.22
CA GLU A 56 -3.27 4.06 4.07
C GLU A 56 -4.50 4.06 4.97
N THR A 57 -5.66 3.70 4.41
CA THR A 57 -6.92 3.58 5.17
C THR A 57 -6.84 2.47 6.23
N ALA A 58 -6.27 1.31 5.88
CA ALA A 58 -6.10 0.22 6.84
C ALA A 58 -5.10 0.56 7.95
N ILE A 59 -4.07 1.38 7.67
CA ILE A 59 -3.15 1.90 8.69
C ILE A 59 -3.90 2.85 9.63
N GLU A 60 -4.70 3.78 9.08
CA GLU A 60 -5.49 4.72 9.89
C GLU A 60 -6.55 4.02 10.75
N ASP A 61 -7.16 2.95 10.26
CA ASP A 61 -8.12 2.14 11.03
C ASP A 61 -7.47 1.47 12.24
N ARG A 62 -6.22 1.00 12.09
CA ARG A 62 -5.44 0.38 13.18
C ARG A 62 -4.84 1.39 14.14
N PHE A 63 -4.46 2.57 13.65
CA PHE A 63 -3.82 3.63 14.42
C PHE A 63 -4.58 4.96 14.27
N PRO A 64 -5.81 5.06 14.82
CA PRO A 64 -6.67 6.21 14.59
C PRO A 64 -6.00 7.53 15.00
N GLY A 65 -6.00 8.51 14.09
CA GLY A 65 -5.43 9.83 14.33
C GLY A 65 -3.91 9.90 14.25
N GLN A 66 -3.24 8.82 13.86
CA GLN A 66 -1.79 8.80 13.65
C GLN A 66 -1.41 8.87 12.16
N LEU A 67 -2.36 8.69 11.25
CA LEU A 67 -2.13 8.67 9.80
C LEU A 67 -0.97 7.70 9.46
N LEU A 68 -0.03 8.15 8.65
CA LEU A 68 1.17 7.40 8.30
C LEU A 68 2.33 7.56 9.30
N ALA A 69 2.12 8.13 10.49
CA ALA A 69 3.20 8.25 11.48
C ALA A 69 3.82 6.89 11.88
N PRO A 70 3.03 5.83 12.19
CA PRO A 70 3.59 4.52 12.54
C PRO A 70 4.41 3.90 11.41
N TYR A 71 3.92 4.06 10.17
CA TYR A 71 4.63 3.63 8.97
C TYR A 71 5.97 4.35 8.79
N LYS A 72 5.99 5.67 8.94
CA LYS A 72 7.21 6.49 8.83
C LYS A 72 8.23 6.15 9.91
N GLU A 73 7.79 5.94 11.14
CA GLU A 73 8.67 5.47 12.22
C GLU A 73 9.27 4.10 11.91
N TRP A 74 8.46 3.17 11.40
CA TRP A 74 8.92 1.86 10.98
C TRP A 74 9.94 1.95 9.83
N GLN A 75 9.70 2.79 8.82
CA GLN A 75 10.64 3.03 7.73
C GLN A 75 11.98 3.54 8.27
N GLN A 76 11.96 4.56 9.14
CA GLN A 76 13.16 5.16 9.73
C GLN A 76 14.00 4.14 10.50
N ARG A 77 13.36 3.23 11.26
CA ARG A 77 14.06 2.16 11.98
C ARG A 77 14.80 1.21 11.03
N ARG A 78 14.32 1.03 9.80
CA ARG A 78 14.92 0.13 8.80
C ARG A 78 15.98 0.79 7.93
N THR A 79 15.91 2.11 7.70
CA THR A 79 16.94 2.88 6.98
C THR A 79 18.06 3.40 7.86
N ALA A 80 17.94 3.33 9.19
CA ALA A 80 18.98 3.73 10.14
C ALA A 80 20.11 2.71 10.33
N VAL A 81 20.21 1.69 9.46
CA VAL A 81 21.29 0.68 9.39
C VAL A 81 22.11 0.93 8.13
#